data_AF-A0A0S8JTE2-F1
#
_entry.id   AF-A0A0S8JTE2-F1
#
_cell.length_a   1.000
_cell.length_b   1.000
_cell.length_c   1.000
_cell.angle_alpha   90.00
_cell.angle_beta   90.00
_cell.angle_gamma   90.00
#
_symmetry.space_group_name_H-M   'P 1'
#
loop_
_entity.id
_entity.type
_entity.pdbx_description
1 polymer ?
#
loop_
_entity_poly.entity_id
_entity_poly.type
_entity_poly.pdbx_seq_one_letter_code
_entity_poly.pdbx_strand_id
1 'polypeptide(L)'
;MLYERFRDHPYGRITPKEFQENLDISLKELQFNAIYLEEKGLIELQKPLEGSLFVGARATPKGIDIVEDEYQLDIFFPTPVTKQAIPASVFENLRNLINEVDDSDELGEKQREIITEEIKEVQNELKKSEPSYSLLKKTTDRLKERNPDVYKKLTVIMKDPTVTYILSIAARKEIGI
;
A
#
# COMPACT_ATOMS: atom_id res chain seq x y z
N MET A 1 2.79 13.85 -4.73
CA MET A 1 3.13 14.94 -5.68
C MET A 1 2.40 14.81 -7.02
N LEU A 2 2.72 13.81 -7.86
CA LEU A 2 2.08 13.66 -9.17
C LEU A 2 0.56 13.44 -9.08
N TYR A 3 0.12 12.65 -8.09
CA TYR A 3 -1.29 12.46 -7.76
C TYR A 3 -2.00 13.78 -7.46
N GLU A 4 -1.47 14.57 -6.52
CA GLU A 4 -2.04 15.90 -6.18
C GLU A 4 -2.08 16.83 -7.40
N ARG A 5 -1.01 16.89 -8.20
CA ARG A 5 -0.99 17.70 -9.42
C ARG A 5 -2.07 17.28 -10.40
N PHE A 6 -2.28 15.97 -10.57
CA PHE A 6 -3.33 15.43 -11.44
C PHE A 6 -4.74 15.78 -10.92
N ARG A 7 -4.96 15.69 -9.60
CA ARG A 7 -6.23 16.03 -8.96
C ARG A 7 -6.61 17.49 -9.18
N ASP A 8 -5.65 18.40 -9.03
CA ASP A 8 -5.89 19.83 -9.22
C ASP A 8 -5.95 20.22 -10.70
N HIS A 9 -5.07 19.62 -11.51
CA HIS A 9 -4.89 19.93 -12.93
C HIS A 9 -4.61 18.62 -13.71
N PRO A 10 -5.62 17.94 -14.27
CA PRO A 10 -5.45 16.62 -14.91
C PRO A 10 -4.43 16.57 -16.07
N TYR A 11 -4.21 17.70 -16.73
CA TYR A 11 -3.20 17.86 -17.79
C TYR A 11 -1.88 18.48 -17.29
N GLY A 12 -1.82 18.85 -16.02
CA GLY A 12 -0.64 19.41 -15.38
C GLY A 12 0.50 18.40 -15.34
N ARG A 13 1.72 18.88 -15.62
CA ARG A 13 2.96 18.11 -15.51
C ARG A 13 3.86 18.74 -14.46
N ILE A 14 4.61 17.91 -13.75
CA ILE A 14 5.66 18.35 -12.82
C ILE A 14 6.99 18.27 -13.55
N THR A 15 7.73 19.37 -13.55
CA THR A 15 9.06 19.47 -14.17
C THR A 15 10.15 18.80 -13.32
N PRO A 16 11.31 18.43 -13.90
CA PRO A 16 12.43 17.92 -13.12
C PRO A 16 12.86 18.86 -11.99
N LYS A 17 12.85 20.17 -12.24
CA LYS A 17 13.20 21.20 -11.26
C LYS A 17 12.27 21.17 -10.05
N GLU A 18 10.95 21.13 -10.28
CA GLU A 18 9.96 21.02 -9.20
C GLU A 18 10.15 19.73 -8.38
N PHE A 19 10.47 18.60 -9.02
CA PHE A 19 10.77 17.38 -8.26
C PHE A 19 11.98 17.54 -7.35
N GLN A 20 13.08 18.07 -7.87
CA GLN A 20 14.31 18.25 -7.09
C GLN A 20 14.10 19.20 -5.91
N GLU A 21 13.34 20.28 -6.11
CA GLU A 21 13.02 21.25 -5.06
C GLU A 21 12.17 20.66 -3.92
N ASN A 22 11.33 19.65 -4.20
CA ASN A 22 10.41 19.08 -3.21
C ASN A 22 10.90 17.75 -2.59
N LEU A 23 11.72 16.97 -3.31
CA LEU A 23 12.14 15.63 -2.88
C LEU A 23 13.57 15.59 -2.34
N ASP A 24 14.36 16.67 -2.51
CA ASP A 24 15.77 16.73 -2.12
C ASP A 24 16.62 15.57 -2.68
N ILE A 25 16.37 15.21 -3.95
CA ILE A 25 17.07 14.14 -4.65
C ILE A 25 17.95 14.68 -5.79
N SER A 26 19.03 13.94 -6.08
CA SER A 26 19.91 14.26 -7.20
C SER A 26 19.19 14.10 -8.55
N LEU A 27 19.63 14.82 -9.59
CA LEU A 27 19.08 14.68 -10.94
C LEU A 27 19.25 13.24 -11.47
N LYS A 28 20.36 12.58 -11.14
CA LYS A 28 20.64 11.20 -11.53
C LYS A 28 19.62 10.23 -10.93
N GLU A 29 19.32 10.39 -9.64
CA GLU A 29 18.32 9.58 -8.94
C GLU A 29 16.91 9.82 -9.46
N LEU A 30 16.56 11.09 -9.68
CA LEU A 30 15.28 11.45 -10.30
C LEU A 30 15.12 10.81 -11.67
N GLN A 31 16.16 10.86 -12.52
CA GLN A 31 16.13 10.25 -13.85
C GLN A 31 15.94 8.73 -13.77
N PHE A 32 16.68 8.05 -12.90
CA PHE A 32 16.53 6.61 -12.70
C PHE A 32 15.10 6.24 -12.29
N ASN A 33 14.57 6.92 -11.26
CA ASN A 33 13.22 6.67 -10.76
C ASN A 33 12.14 7.00 -11.80
N ALA A 34 12.31 8.09 -12.56
CA ALA A 34 11.37 8.49 -13.59
C ALA A 34 11.29 7.46 -14.74
N ILE A 35 12.44 6.99 -15.24
CA ILE A 35 12.48 5.93 -16.26
C ILE A 35 11.79 4.67 -15.72
N TYR A 36 12.18 4.24 -14.53
CA TYR A 36 11.64 3.01 -13.94
C TYR A 36 10.12 3.06 -13.79
N LEU A 37 9.58 4.18 -13.29
CA LEU A 37 8.14 4.37 -13.15
C LEU A 37 7.42 4.51 -14.50
N GLU A 38 8.05 5.09 -15.52
CA GLU A 38 7.52 5.13 -16.89
C GLU A 38 7.45 3.73 -17.50
N GLU A 39 8.50 2.92 -17.35
CA GLU A 39 8.54 1.53 -17.84
C GLU A 39 7.51 0.64 -17.14
N LYS A 40 7.16 0.94 -15.87
CA LYS A 40 6.06 0.29 -15.16
C LYS A 40 4.67 0.78 -15.59
N GLY A 41 4.63 1.80 -16.45
CA GLY A 41 3.42 2.44 -16.95
C GLY A 41 2.68 3.23 -15.87
N LEU A 42 3.36 3.70 -14.82
CA LEU A 42 2.74 4.43 -13.72
C LEU A 42 2.76 5.94 -13.95
N ILE A 43 3.81 6.42 -14.62
CA ILE A 43 3.92 7.82 -15.03
C ILE A 43 4.13 7.90 -16.53
N GLU A 44 3.84 9.07 -17.09
CA GLU A 44 4.12 9.38 -18.49
C GLU A 44 5.07 10.58 -18.55
N LEU A 45 6.20 10.42 -19.25
CA LEU A 45 7.18 11.48 -19.42
C LEU A 45 6.95 12.23 -20.73
N GLN A 46 6.98 13.56 -20.65
CA GLN A 46 7.13 14.42 -21.81
C GLN A 46 8.61 14.51 -22.14
N LYS A 47 9.00 13.90 -23.27
CA LYS A 47 10.38 13.86 -23.74
C LYS A 47 10.67 15.09 -24.60
N PRO A 48 11.80 15.80 -24.41
CA PRO A 48 12.21 16.86 -25.31
C PRO A 48 12.70 16.28 -26.64
N LEU A 49 12.85 17.14 -27.65
CA LEU A 49 13.45 16.76 -28.93
C LEU A 49 14.95 16.44 -28.78
N GLU A 50 15.65 17.15 -27.89
CA GLU A 50 17.07 16.93 -27.60
C GLU A 50 17.39 17.25 -26.12
N GLY A 51 18.47 16.67 -25.59
CA GLY A 51 19.01 17.02 -24.28
C GLY A 51 18.47 16.18 -23.11
N SER A 52 17.69 16.80 -22.23
CA SER A 52 17.26 16.20 -20.96
C SER A 52 16.37 14.97 -21.15
N LEU A 53 16.30 14.09 -20.13
CA LEU A 53 15.51 12.87 -20.22
C LEU A 53 14.00 13.15 -20.34
N PHE A 54 13.52 14.16 -19.61
CA PHE A 54 12.15 14.63 -19.66
C PHE A 54 12.08 16.11 -19.32
N VAL A 55 11.01 16.77 -19.74
CA VAL A 55 10.67 18.16 -19.39
C VAL A 55 9.44 18.26 -18.49
N GLY A 56 8.64 17.19 -18.40
CA GLY A 56 7.53 17.10 -17.45
C GLY A 56 7.00 15.68 -17.31
N ALA A 57 6.58 15.31 -16.11
CA ALA A 57 5.96 14.02 -15.82
C ALA A 57 4.52 14.20 -15.34
N ARG A 58 3.64 13.24 -15.63
CA ARG A 58 2.29 13.14 -15.05
C ARG A 58 2.01 11.70 -14.61
N ALA A 59 1.14 11.52 -13.62
CA ALA A 59 0.62 10.19 -13.31
C ALA A 59 -0.30 9.69 -14.44
N THR A 60 -0.23 8.40 -14.73
CA THR A 60 -1.21 7.70 -15.59
C THR A 60 -2.41 7.24 -14.75
N PRO A 61 -3.55 6.84 -15.35
CA PRO A 61 -4.64 6.22 -14.60
C PRO A 61 -4.17 5.05 -13.72
N LYS A 62 -3.32 4.18 -14.27
CA LYS A 62 -2.71 3.07 -13.51
C LYS A 62 -1.88 3.55 -12.31
N GLY A 63 -1.12 4.63 -12.49
CA GLY A 63 -0.36 5.24 -11.38
C GLY A 63 -1.25 5.87 -10.32
N ILE A 64 -2.40 6.44 -10.71
CA ILE A 64 -3.40 6.96 -9.78
C ILE A 64 -4.03 5.82 -8.98
N ASP A 65 -4.49 4.77 -9.66
CA ASP A 65 -5.13 3.61 -9.01
C ASP A 65 -4.21 2.97 -7.96
N ILE A 66 -2.91 2.86 -8.26
CA ILE A 66 -1.91 2.32 -7.31
C ILE A 66 -1.69 3.23 -6.10
N VAL A 67 -1.77 4.56 -6.27
CA VAL A 67 -1.62 5.50 -5.14
C VAL A 67 -2.86 5.50 -4.24
N GLU A 68 -4.04 5.31 -4.81
CA GLU A 68 -5.30 5.25 -4.04
C GLU A 68 -5.50 3.90 -3.32
N ASP A 69 -4.88 2.83 -3.83
CA ASP A 69 -4.88 1.51 -3.22
C ASP A 69 -3.54 1.23 -2.52
N GLU A 70 -3.43 1.63 -1.24
CA GLU A 70 -2.22 1.45 -0.42
C GLU A 70 -1.70 0.00 -0.45
N TYR A 71 -2.59 -0.98 -0.57
CA TYR A 71 -2.20 -2.39 -0.64
C TYR A 71 -1.57 -2.75 -2.00
N GLN A 72 -2.08 -2.20 -3.11
CA GLN A 72 -1.47 -2.43 -4.42
C GLN A 72 -0.08 -1.83 -4.51
N LEU A 73 0.14 -0.63 -3.96
CA LEU A 73 1.46 -0.02 -3.94
C LEU A 73 2.51 -0.95 -3.32
N ASP A 74 2.17 -1.51 -2.16
CA ASP A 74 2.97 -2.47 -1.41
C ASP A 74 3.25 -3.78 -2.20
N ILE A 75 2.30 -4.22 -3.02
CA ILE A 75 2.46 -5.39 -3.90
C ILE A 75 3.41 -5.12 -5.08
N PHE A 76 3.26 -3.96 -5.70
CA PHE A 76 4.04 -3.57 -6.88
C PHE A 76 5.48 -3.21 -6.49
N PHE A 77 5.68 -2.65 -5.30
CA PHE A 77 6.98 -2.21 -4.79
C PHE A 77 7.29 -2.81 -3.41
N PRO A 78 7.39 -4.15 -3.30
CA PRO A 78 7.61 -4.78 -2.02
C PRO A 78 9.01 -4.46 -1.49
N THR A 79 9.10 -4.19 -0.20
CA THR A 79 10.39 -4.03 0.47
C THR A 79 11.09 -5.39 0.49
N PRO A 80 12.34 -5.51 0.00
CA PRO A 80 13.07 -6.77 0.07
C PRO A 80 13.27 -7.18 1.53
N VAL A 81 12.79 -8.36 1.92
CA VAL A 81 13.00 -8.91 3.25
C VAL A 81 13.96 -10.10 3.22
N THR A 82 14.84 -10.16 4.22
CA THR A 82 15.79 -11.27 4.40
C THR A 82 15.17 -12.47 5.12
N LYS A 83 14.02 -12.29 5.78
CA LYS A 83 13.29 -13.35 6.49
C LYS A 83 11.96 -13.65 5.77
N GLN A 84 11.64 -14.92 5.62
CA GLN A 84 10.42 -15.38 4.95
C GLN A 84 9.27 -15.70 5.94
N ALA A 85 9.52 -15.64 7.25
CA ALA A 85 8.53 -15.99 8.26
C ALA A 85 8.02 -14.75 8.99
N ILE A 86 6.70 -14.63 9.10
CA ILE A 86 6.03 -13.54 9.82
C ILE A 86 6.51 -13.54 11.28
N PRO A 87 7.01 -12.40 11.81
CA PRO A 87 7.45 -12.30 13.19
C PRO A 87 6.34 -12.61 14.19
N ALA A 88 6.68 -13.25 15.31
CA ALA A 88 5.72 -13.51 16.40
C ALA A 88 5.07 -12.21 16.93
N SER A 89 5.79 -11.09 16.89
CA SER A 89 5.28 -9.77 17.29
C SER A 89 4.06 -9.32 16.49
N VAL A 90 3.92 -9.71 15.21
CA VAL A 90 2.72 -9.43 14.41
C VAL A 90 1.50 -10.11 15.04
N PHE A 91 1.64 -11.37 15.42
CA PHE A 91 0.55 -12.14 16.04
C PHE A 91 0.22 -11.66 17.46
N GLU A 92 1.22 -11.23 18.23
CA GLU A 92 1.01 -10.60 19.54
C GLU A 92 0.26 -9.26 19.38
N ASN A 93 0.62 -8.44 18.40
CA ASN A 93 -0.09 -7.19 18.13
C ASN A 93 -1.55 -7.43 17.71
N LEU A 94 -1.81 -8.45 16.89
CA LEU A 94 -3.19 -8.83 16.53
C LEU A 94 -3.98 -9.30 17.75
N ARG A 95 -3.34 -10.06 18.65
CA ARG A 95 -3.99 -10.50 19.90
C ARG A 95 -4.31 -9.31 20.81
N ASN A 96 -3.39 -8.36 20.94
CA ASN A 96 -3.63 -7.14 21.71
C ASN A 96 -4.79 -6.33 21.12
N LEU A 97 -4.86 -6.21 19.80
CA LEU A 97 -5.96 -5.52 19.13
C LEU A 97 -7.32 -6.21 19.38
N ILE A 98 -7.38 -7.54 19.39
CA ILE A 98 -8.58 -8.28 19.76
C ILE A 98 -9.00 -7.96 21.20
N ASN A 99 -8.06 -8.03 22.15
CA ASN A 99 -8.35 -7.73 23.55
C ASN A 99 -8.85 -6.28 23.72
N GLU A 100 -8.24 -5.32 23.03
CA GLU A 100 -8.70 -3.92 23.04
C GLU A 100 -10.13 -3.76 22.52
N VAL A 101 -10.53 -4.53 21.50
CA VAL A 101 -11.90 -4.51 20.97
C VAL A 101 -12.86 -5.15 21.96
N ASP A 102 -12.49 -6.28 22.55
CA ASP A 102 -13.32 -7.01 23.51
C ASP A 102 -13.55 -6.21 24.80
N ASP A 103 -12.54 -5.45 25.26
CA ASP A 103 -12.59 -4.59 26.45
C ASP A 103 -13.19 -3.20 26.18
N SER A 104 -13.60 -2.90 24.94
CA SER A 104 -14.11 -1.57 24.55
C SER A 104 -15.55 -1.36 25.01
N ASP A 105 -15.76 -0.43 25.93
CA ASP A 105 -17.08 0.03 26.40
C ASP A 105 -17.86 0.82 25.34
N GLU A 106 -17.18 1.40 24.34
CA GLU A 106 -17.80 2.18 23.27
C GLU A 106 -18.53 1.33 22.22
N LEU A 107 -18.24 0.03 22.18
CA LEU A 107 -18.78 -0.89 21.19
C LEU A 107 -19.90 -1.74 21.81
N GLY A 108 -21.01 -1.88 21.09
CA GLY A 108 -22.04 -2.85 21.49
C GLY A 108 -21.51 -4.29 21.41
N GLU A 109 -22.03 -5.20 22.22
CA GLU A 109 -21.62 -6.62 22.26
C GLU A 109 -21.54 -7.26 20.87
N LYS A 110 -22.59 -7.07 20.06
CA LYS A 110 -22.65 -7.57 18.68
C LYS A 110 -21.59 -6.96 17.76
N GLN A 111 -21.23 -5.69 17.96
CA GLN A 111 -20.18 -5.04 17.17
C GLN A 111 -18.81 -5.57 17.56
N ARG A 112 -18.55 -5.75 18.86
CA ARG A 112 -17.31 -6.36 19.36
C ARG A 112 -17.11 -7.74 18.77
N GLU A 113 -18.13 -8.60 18.84
CA GLU A 113 -18.09 -9.95 18.29
C GLU A 113 -17.73 -9.95 16.79
N ILE A 114 -18.40 -9.12 15.99
CA ILE A 114 -18.14 -9.04 14.53
C ILE A 114 -16.71 -8.56 14.25
N ILE A 115 -16.26 -7.50 14.91
CA ILE A 115 -14.92 -6.93 14.68
C ILE A 115 -13.84 -7.93 15.12
N THR A 116 -14.04 -8.56 16.27
CA THR A 116 -13.12 -9.58 16.79
C THR A 116 -13.01 -10.78 15.85
N GLU A 117 -14.12 -11.25 15.27
CA GLU A 117 -14.09 -12.32 14.26
C GLU A 117 -13.39 -11.88 12.96
N GLU A 118 -13.59 -10.64 12.50
CA GLU A 118 -12.88 -10.11 11.34
C GLU A 118 -11.35 -10.01 11.58
N ILE A 119 -10.90 -9.60 12.78
CA ILE A 119 -9.47 -9.61 13.14
C ILE A 119 -8.93 -11.04 13.25
N LYS A 120 -9.69 -11.99 13.80
CA LYS A 120 -9.31 -13.41 13.84
C LYS A 120 -9.21 -14.02 12.45
N GLU A 121 -10.09 -13.64 11.52
CA GLU A 121 -10.00 -14.05 10.12
C GLU A 121 -8.66 -13.61 9.51
N VAL A 122 -8.25 -12.36 9.72
CA VAL A 122 -6.92 -11.86 9.33
C VAL A 122 -5.80 -12.67 9.98
N GLN A 123 -5.87 -12.88 11.30
CA GLN A 123 -4.85 -13.63 12.03
C GLN A 123 -4.71 -15.07 11.51
N ASN A 124 -5.82 -15.75 11.22
CA ASN A 124 -5.82 -17.12 10.73
C ASN A 124 -5.32 -17.20 9.29
N GLU A 125 -5.65 -16.21 8.45
CA GLU A 125 -5.15 -16.15 7.08
C GLU A 125 -3.63 -16.00 7.05
N LEU A 126 -3.06 -15.14 7.90
CA LEU A 126 -1.61 -14.93 8.00
C LEU A 126 -0.86 -16.15 8.56
N LYS A 127 -1.52 -17.08 9.25
CA LYS A 127 -0.90 -18.33 9.71
C LYS A 127 -0.75 -19.37 8.60
N LYS A 128 -1.44 -19.21 7.47
CA LYS A 128 -1.35 -20.15 6.35
C LYS A 128 0.01 -20.07 5.68
N SER A 129 0.45 -21.20 5.11
CA SER A 129 1.66 -21.24 4.28
C SER A 129 1.50 -20.41 2.99
N GLU A 130 0.27 -20.32 2.49
CA GLU A 130 -0.11 -19.47 1.35
C GLU A 130 -1.32 -18.63 1.77
N PRO A 131 -1.11 -17.44 2.37
CA PRO A 131 -2.19 -16.51 2.69
C PRO A 131 -2.86 -15.98 1.42
N SER A 132 -4.16 -15.72 1.48
CA SER A 132 -4.88 -15.09 0.39
C SER A 132 -4.90 -13.57 0.51
N TYR A 133 -4.39 -12.90 -0.51
CA TYR A 133 -4.40 -11.44 -0.57
C TYR A 133 -5.84 -10.91 -0.70
N SER A 134 -6.61 -11.47 -1.63
CA SER A 134 -7.97 -11.01 -1.92
C SER A 134 -8.90 -11.13 -0.71
N LEU A 135 -8.74 -12.20 0.07
CA LEU A 135 -9.52 -12.40 1.30
C LEU A 135 -9.14 -11.39 2.39
N LEU A 136 -7.85 -11.14 2.58
CA LEU A 136 -7.37 -10.15 3.53
C LEU A 136 -7.85 -8.76 3.18
N LYS A 137 -7.70 -8.34 1.92
CA LYS A 137 -8.20 -7.06 1.42
C LYS A 137 -9.69 -6.88 1.69
N LYS A 138 -10.50 -7.87 1.31
CA LYS A 138 -11.96 -7.84 1.55
C LYS A 138 -12.29 -7.72 3.04
N THR A 139 -11.53 -8.37 3.90
CA THR A 139 -11.75 -8.34 5.36
C THR A 139 -11.34 -7.01 5.96
N THR A 140 -10.20 -6.45 5.53
CA THR A 140 -9.76 -5.12 5.96
C THR A 140 -10.69 -4.02 5.46
N ASP A 141 -11.25 -4.14 4.25
CA ASP A 141 -12.23 -3.18 3.72
C ASP A 141 -13.53 -3.20 4.54
N ARG A 142 -14.03 -4.37 4.93
CA ARG A 142 -15.17 -4.50 5.85
C ARG A 142 -14.89 -3.82 7.19
N LEU A 143 -13.70 -4.03 7.76
CA LEU A 143 -13.29 -3.38 9.01
C LEU A 143 -13.23 -1.86 8.87
N LYS A 144 -12.73 -1.35 7.74
CA LYS A 144 -12.65 0.10 7.44
C LYS A 144 -14.02 0.76 7.49
N GLU A 145 -15.03 0.12 6.93
CA GLU A 145 -16.41 0.62 6.92
C GLU A 145 -17.07 0.57 8.30
N ARG A 146 -16.77 -0.46 9.10
CA ARG A 146 -17.39 -0.69 10.41
C ARG A 146 -16.74 0.12 11.53
N ASN A 147 -15.42 0.10 11.61
CA ASN A 147 -14.65 0.74 12.66
C ASN A 147 -13.32 1.27 12.09
N PRO A 148 -13.30 2.55 11.66
CA PRO A 148 -12.11 3.16 11.09
C PRO A 148 -10.88 3.15 12.01
N ASP A 149 -11.06 3.19 13.33
CA ASP A 149 -9.95 3.27 14.28
C ASP A 149 -9.30 1.90 14.51
N VAL A 150 -10.09 0.84 14.60
CA VAL A 150 -9.58 -0.54 14.58
C VAL A 150 -8.90 -0.83 13.25
N TYR A 151 -9.49 -0.42 12.14
CA TYR A 151 -8.87 -0.54 10.82
C TYR A 151 -7.50 0.14 10.74
N LYS A 152 -7.36 1.36 11.26
CA LYS A 152 -6.06 2.06 11.31
C LYS A 152 -5.02 1.27 12.08
N LYS A 153 -5.36 0.77 13.28
CA LYS A 153 -4.47 -0.06 14.09
C LYS A 153 -4.08 -1.35 13.37
N LEU A 154 -5.04 -2.02 12.75
CA LEU A 154 -4.79 -3.23 11.96
C LEU A 154 -3.85 -2.93 10.79
N THR A 155 -4.05 -1.82 10.08
CA THR A 155 -3.22 -1.44 8.93
C THR A 155 -1.76 -1.23 9.34
N VAL A 156 -1.51 -0.65 10.52
CA VAL A 156 -0.14 -0.54 11.07
C VAL A 156 0.50 -1.91 11.27
N ILE A 157 -0.25 -2.89 11.76
CA ILE A 157 0.23 -4.26 11.94
C ILE A 157 0.51 -4.93 10.58
N MET A 158 -0.38 -4.72 9.60
CA MET A 158 -0.27 -5.29 8.26
C MET A 158 0.89 -4.69 7.44
N LYS A 159 1.35 -3.48 7.78
CA LYS A 159 2.52 -2.82 7.18
C LYS A 159 3.86 -3.35 7.71
N ASP A 160 3.87 -4.44 8.48
CA ASP A 160 5.12 -5.16 8.75
C ASP A 160 5.76 -5.60 7.41
N PRO A 161 7.05 -5.32 7.17
CA PRO A 161 7.70 -5.62 5.89
C PRO A 161 7.57 -7.07 5.45
N THR A 162 7.55 -8.01 6.40
CA THR A 162 7.45 -9.45 6.09
C THR A 162 6.03 -9.81 5.67
N VAL A 163 5.02 -9.25 6.34
CA VAL A 163 3.62 -9.41 5.97
C VAL A 163 3.39 -8.84 4.58
N THR A 164 3.78 -7.58 4.35
CA THR A 164 3.68 -6.92 3.04
C THR A 164 4.34 -7.74 1.94
N TYR A 165 5.55 -8.27 2.17
CA TYR A 165 6.25 -9.09 1.19
C TYR A 165 5.51 -10.39 0.86
N ILE A 166 5.04 -11.13 1.87
CA ILE A 166 4.28 -12.37 1.66
C ILE A 166 2.99 -12.10 0.88
N LEU A 167 2.27 -11.04 1.25
CA LEU A 167 1.05 -10.64 0.56
C LEU A 167 1.32 -10.17 -0.88
N SER A 168 2.49 -9.55 -1.14
CA SER A 168 2.90 -9.21 -2.51
C SER A 168 3.05 -10.43 -3.40
N ILE A 169 3.61 -11.52 -2.86
CA ILE A 169 3.77 -12.78 -3.60
C ILE A 169 2.40 -13.42 -3.84
N ALA A 170 1.56 -13.48 -2.81
CA ALA A 170 0.20 -14.01 -2.92
C ALA A 170 -0.63 -13.25 -3.95
N ALA A 171 -0.59 -11.91 -3.91
CA ALA A 171 -1.32 -11.06 -4.84
C ALA A 171 -0.88 -11.25 -6.29
N ARG A 172 0.42 -11.35 -6.56
CA ARG A 172 0.94 -11.65 -7.92
C ARG A 172 0.43 -12.99 -8.44
N LYS A 173 0.39 -14.01 -7.58
CA LYS A 173 -0.15 -15.34 -7.90
C LYS A 173 -1.66 -15.31 -8.16
N GLU A 174 -2.42 -14.57 -7.36
CA GLU A 174 -3.89 -14.50 -7.46
C GLU A 174 -4.38 -13.61 -8.61
N ILE A 175 -3.75 -12.45 -8.81
CA ILE A 175 -4.22 -11.38 -9.71
C ILE A 175 -3.54 -11.48 -11.09
N GLY A 176 -2.51 -12.32 -11.22
CA GLY A 176 -1.82 -12.57 -12.49
C GLY A 176 -0.93 -11.40 -12.94
N ILE A 177 -0.28 -10.73 -11.98
CA ILE A 177 0.62 -9.59 -12.19
C ILE A 177 2.09 -9.99 -12.02
#